data_AF-A0A1Y0RKG3-F1
#
_entry.id   AF-A0A1Y0RKG3-F1
#
_cell.length_a   1.000
_cell.length_b   1.000
_cell.length_c   1.000
_cell.angle_alpha   90.00
_cell.angle_beta   90.00
_cell.angle_gamma   90.00
#
_symmetry.space_group_name_H-M   'P 1'
#
loop_
_entity.id
_entity.type
_entity.pdbx_description
1 polymer ?
#
loop_
_entity_poly.entity_id
_entity_poly.type
_entity_poly.pdbx_seq_one_letter_code
_entity_poly.pdbx_strand_id
1 'polypeptide(L)'
;MSQYKVFLCHNSNDKPQVRQIRDQLRQKGIATWMDEKDIIGFDDWNRKIKENIPQINAVAVFLGSSGFGDWQQREIILIEQEISRRQNRKFFWSKQETTLRVGLVLLPSCQQTFKEIRNKYSTTPYAWLFDYQVVDWCTSKAPEKELIRAIIGKPRDSNLHVDLLLSERGVDYRRLRNLLTAGEWKEADQETFAVMLKATGGKSLWDFDPINNFPCTDLRTIDQLWVKYSDGRFGLSVQKRIWESVGKDSPTRRELLEYFGVRVGWWGGKWKRWLYYEDLTFNINAPHGHLPAMPLLEKSGIEGTYDRGTEYDVEDGGSNYGVFLMGMFLMASCLFSRVQTCKL
;
A
#
# COMPACT_ATOMS: atom_id res chain seq x y z
N MET A 1 28.35 5.26 -24.77
CA MET A 1 27.52 6.09 -23.86
C MET A 1 26.71 5.17 -22.96
N SER A 2 26.71 5.37 -21.64
CA SER A 2 26.03 4.48 -20.69
C SER A 2 24.54 4.36 -20.99
N GLN A 3 24.07 3.11 -21.13
CA GLN A 3 22.65 2.77 -21.35
C GLN A 3 21.75 3.14 -20.15
N TYR A 4 22.33 3.40 -18.97
CA TYR A 4 21.60 3.67 -17.73
C TYR A 4 21.73 5.14 -17.34
N LYS A 5 20.59 5.82 -17.18
CA LYS A 5 20.48 7.10 -16.47
C LYS A 5 20.09 6.83 -15.03
N VAL A 6 20.96 7.18 -14.09
CA VAL A 6 20.77 6.96 -12.65
C VAL A 6 20.36 8.27 -11.98
N PHE A 7 19.22 8.26 -11.29
CA PHE A 7 18.81 9.39 -10.46
C PHE A 7 19.37 9.26 -9.04
N LEU A 8 19.94 10.36 -8.51
CA LEU A 8 20.51 10.40 -7.16
C LEU A 8 19.59 11.19 -6.22
N CYS A 9 18.67 10.48 -5.56
CA CYS A 9 17.69 11.02 -4.61
C CYS A 9 18.34 11.18 -3.23
N HIS A 10 18.43 12.40 -2.70
CA HIS A 10 19.19 12.67 -1.48
C HIS A 10 18.64 13.88 -0.70
N ASN A 11 18.96 13.91 0.59
CA ASN A 11 18.77 15.10 1.41
C ASN A 11 19.77 16.18 0.97
N SER A 12 19.35 17.44 0.88
CA SER A 12 20.22 18.58 0.55
C SER A 12 21.43 18.70 1.49
N ASN A 13 21.31 18.27 2.74
CA ASN A 13 22.39 18.25 3.72
C ASN A 13 23.45 17.19 3.43
N ASP A 14 23.08 16.10 2.75
CA ASP A 14 23.98 14.99 2.41
C ASP A 14 24.70 15.21 1.06
N LYS A 15 24.41 16.31 0.38
CA LYS A 15 24.92 16.67 -0.96
C LYS A 15 26.45 16.57 -1.10
N PRO A 16 27.29 16.98 -0.13
CA PRO A 16 28.74 16.82 -0.25
C PRO A 16 29.17 15.35 -0.43
N GLN A 17 28.59 14.43 0.35
CA GLN A 17 28.91 13.00 0.27
C GLN A 17 28.36 12.37 -1.02
N VAL A 18 27.14 12.75 -1.41
CA VAL A 18 26.51 12.27 -2.66
C VAL A 18 27.30 12.72 -3.89
N ARG A 19 27.90 13.92 -3.88
CA ARG A 19 28.78 14.39 -4.97
C ARG A 19 30.02 13.52 -5.14
N GLN A 20 30.64 13.07 -4.05
CA GLN A 20 31.80 12.18 -4.12
C GLN A 20 31.42 10.85 -4.77
N ILE A 21 30.31 10.24 -4.34
CA ILE A 21 29.81 8.98 -4.91
C ILE A 21 29.43 9.16 -6.39
N ARG A 22 28.78 10.26 -6.73
CA ARG A 22 28.45 10.62 -8.12
C ARG A 22 29.70 10.66 -8.99
N ASP A 23 30.75 11.32 -8.53
CA ASP A 23 31.98 11.49 -9.31
C ASP A 23 32.68 10.14 -9.53
N GLN A 24 32.65 9.25 -8.53
CA GLN A 24 33.11 7.85 -8.67
C GLN A 24 32.29 7.07 -9.71
N LEU A 25 30.96 7.21 -9.70
CA LEU A 25 30.08 6.57 -10.70
C LEU A 25 30.39 7.08 -12.13
N ARG A 26 30.60 8.39 -12.27
CA ARG A 26 30.93 9.03 -13.57
C ARG A 26 32.28 8.56 -14.12
N GLN A 27 33.30 8.41 -13.27
CA GLN A 27 34.59 7.85 -13.68
C GLN A 27 34.47 6.43 -14.24
N LYS A 28 33.46 5.67 -13.80
CA LYS A 28 33.15 4.33 -14.33
C LYS A 28 32.19 4.37 -15.53
N GLY A 29 31.97 5.55 -16.11
CA GLY A 29 31.15 5.75 -17.30
C GLY A 29 29.65 5.74 -17.05
N ILE A 30 29.18 5.74 -15.80
CA ILE A 30 27.75 5.72 -15.45
C ILE A 30 27.20 7.14 -15.50
N ALA A 31 26.17 7.35 -16.32
CA ALA A 31 25.51 8.64 -16.41
C ALA A 31 24.59 8.86 -15.20
N THR A 32 24.89 9.88 -14.41
CA THR A 32 24.10 10.25 -13.23
C THR A 32 23.39 11.58 -13.45
N TRP A 33 22.08 11.63 -13.19
CA TRP A 33 21.34 12.87 -13.05
C TRP A 33 21.36 13.28 -11.57
N MET A 34 21.90 14.46 -11.30
CA MET A 34 21.94 15.04 -9.96
C MET A 34 21.09 16.31 -9.99
N ASP A 35 20.33 16.51 -8.93
CA ASP A 35 19.59 17.74 -8.70
C ASP A 35 20.55 18.95 -8.74
N GLU A 36 20.13 20.00 -9.45
CA GLU A 36 20.79 21.30 -9.59
C GLU A 36 22.08 21.39 -10.44
N LYS A 37 21.91 21.66 -11.73
CA LYS A 37 22.50 22.89 -12.27
C LYS A 37 21.41 23.65 -13.04
N ASP A 38 21.10 24.84 -12.54
CA ASP A 38 20.23 25.87 -13.12
C ASP A 38 18.75 25.50 -13.30
N ILE A 39 17.87 25.76 -12.31
CA ILE A 39 16.52 26.30 -12.55
C ILE A 39 16.01 27.01 -11.29
N ILE A 40 15.77 28.30 -11.45
CA ILE A 40 14.97 29.17 -10.58
C ILE A 40 13.50 28.87 -10.89
N GLY A 41 12.71 28.46 -9.89
CA GLY A 41 11.24 28.38 -9.99
C GLY A 41 10.63 27.13 -9.36
N PHE A 42 9.94 27.32 -8.23
CA PHE A 42 9.27 26.30 -7.40
C PHE A 42 8.20 25.46 -8.17
N ASP A 43 7.74 25.93 -9.33
CA ASP A 43 6.67 25.30 -10.13
C ASP A 43 7.15 24.31 -11.22
N ASP A 44 8.43 24.34 -11.62
CA ASP A 44 8.92 23.57 -12.78
C ASP A 44 9.55 22.21 -12.41
N TRP A 45 9.91 22.02 -11.14
CA TRP A 45 10.68 20.86 -10.69
C TRP A 45 9.85 19.55 -10.67
N ASN A 46 8.61 19.61 -10.16
CA ASN A 46 7.68 18.46 -10.19
C ASN A 46 7.35 18.01 -11.63
N ARG A 47 7.26 18.98 -12.56
CA ARG A 47 7.03 18.73 -13.98
C ARG A 47 8.24 18.02 -14.60
N LYS A 48 9.44 18.53 -14.36
CA LYS A 48 10.69 17.93 -14.88
C LYS A 48 10.97 16.54 -14.36
N ILE A 49 10.68 16.25 -13.09
CA ILE A 49 10.77 14.89 -12.56
C ILE A 49 9.79 13.97 -13.30
N LYS A 50 8.52 14.36 -13.46
CA LYS A 50 7.53 13.56 -14.19
C LYS A 50 7.90 13.34 -15.67
N GLU A 51 8.53 14.32 -16.32
CA GLU A 51 8.96 14.23 -17.72
C GLU A 51 10.23 13.37 -17.91
N ASN A 52 11.15 13.38 -16.94
CA ASN A 52 12.44 12.69 -17.04
C ASN A 52 12.45 11.32 -16.35
N ILE A 53 11.60 11.08 -15.35
CA ILE A 53 11.49 9.79 -14.67
C ILE A 53 11.21 8.61 -15.64
N PRO A 54 10.38 8.75 -16.68
CA PRO A 54 10.20 7.67 -17.65
C PRO A 54 11.49 7.27 -18.39
N GLN A 55 12.49 8.16 -18.44
CA GLN A 55 13.76 7.94 -19.13
C GLN A 55 14.88 7.39 -18.23
N ILE A 56 14.68 7.34 -16.92
CA ILE A 56 15.66 6.75 -15.99
C ILE A 56 15.47 5.24 -15.89
N ASN A 57 16.56 4.53 -15.64
CA ASN A 57 16.55 3.07 -15.50
C ASN A 57 16.86 2.62 -14.08
N ALA A 58 17.43 3.53 -13.27
CA ALA A 58 17.77 3.25 -11.89
C ALA A 58 17.71 4.51 -11.01
N VAL A 59 17.50 4.30 -9.73
CA VAL A 59 17.52 5.30 -8.67
C VAL A 59 18.42 4.81 -7.54
N ALA A 60 19.30 5.68 -7.06
CA ALA A 60 19.98 5.52 -5.79
C ALA A 60 19.37 6.50 -4.80
N VAL A 61 18.80 5.99 -3.72
CA VAL A 61 18.24 6.82 -2.62
C VAL A 61 19.25 6.83 -1.49
N PHE A 62 19.74 8.01 -1.11
CA PHE A 62 20.77 8.16 -0.08
C PHE A 62 20.18 8.56 1.27
N LEU A 63 20.66 7.94 2.33
CA LEU A 63 20.22 8.20 3.70
C LEU A 63 21.44 8.47 4.58
N GLY A 64 21.62 9.74 4.97
CA GLY A 64 22.61 10.16 5.97
C GLY A 64 22.02 10.40 7.36
N SER A 65 22.85 10.96 8.25
CA SER A 65 22.43 11.33 9.62
C SER A 65 21.28 12.33 9.67
N SER A 66 21.09 13.14 8.61
CA SER A 66 20.01 14.11 8.50
C SER A 66 18.64 13.45 8.24
N GLY A 67 18.58 12.15 7.96
CA GLY A 67 17.36 11.46 7.57
C GLY A 67 16.83 11.92 6.20
N PHE A 68 15.61 11.48 5.86
CA PHE A 68 14.96 11.90 4.61
C PHE A 68 14.46 13.34 4.71
N GLY A 69 14.98 14.23 3.87
CA GLY A 69 14.53 15.63 3.81
C GLY A 69 13.14 15.79 3.19
N ASP A 70 12.44 16.88 3.47
CA ASP A 70 11.03 17.08 3.03
C ASP A 70 10.86 16.93 1.51
N TRP A 71 11.79 17.47 0.73
CA TRP A 71 11.80 17.33 -0.72
C TRP A 71 12.14 15.92 -1.18
N GLN A 72 13.16 15.31 -0.55
CA GLN A 72 13.55 13.94 -0.82
C GLN A 72 12.39 12.95 -0.59
N GLN A 73 11.57 13.17 0.44
CA GLN A 73 10.40 12.34 0.71
C GLN A 73 9.39 12.39 -0.45
N ARG A 74 9.18 13.56 -1.07
CA ARG A 74 8.31 13.69 -2.26
C ARG A 74 8.88 12.94 -3.45
N GLU A 75 10.20 12.99 -3.65
CA GLU A 75 10.87 12.22 -4.71
C GLU A 75 10.64 10.71 -4.51
N ILE A 76 10.81 10.21 -3.29
CA ILE A 76 10.61 8.80 -2.95
C ILE A 76 9.19 8.35 -3.29
N ILE A 77 8.18 9.16 -2.96
CA ILE A 77 6.77 8.87 -3.31
C ILE A 77 6.58 8.81 -4.84
N LEU A 78 7.20 9.72 -5.60
CA LEU A 78 7.12 9.70 -7.08
C LEU A 78 7.82 8.49 -7.68
N ILE A 79 8.92 8.05 -7.07
CA ILE A 79 9.65 6.84 -7.48
C ILE A 79 8.78 5.61 -7.28
N GLU A 80 8.11 5.48 -6.13
CA GLU A 80 7.16 4.39 -5.84
C GLU A 80 6.02 4.31 -6.87
N GLN A 81 5.44 5.47 -7.21
CA GLN A 81 4.41 5.58 -8.24
C GLN A 81 4.91 5.11 -9.62
N GLU A 82 6.14 5.48 -10.00
CA GLU A 82 6.72 5.04 -11.28
C GLU A 82 7.03 3.54 -11.30
N ILE A 83 7.52 2.97 -10.19
CA ILE A 83 7.73 1.53 -10.07
C ILE A 83 6.42 0.80 -10.36
N SER A 84 5.35 1.21 -9.70
CA SER A 84 4.01 0.64 -9.85
C SER A 84 3.51 0.76 -11.29
N ARG A 85 3.67 1.96 -11.90
CA ARG A 85 3.30 2.21 -13.31
C ARG A 85 4.02 1.30 -14.30
N ARG A 86 5.33 1.09 -14.14
CA ARG A 86 6.14 0.24 -15.03
C ARG A 86 5.83 -1.24 -14.88
N GLN A 87 5.56 -1.69 -13.66
CA GLN A 87 5.11 -3.05 -13.41
C GLN A 87 3.78 -3.33 -14.12
N ASN A 88 2.84 -2.37 -14.07
CA ASN A 88 1.54 -2.47 -14.74
C ASN A 88 1.65 -2.52 -16.28
N ARG A 89 2.52 -1.71 -16.92
CA ARG A 89 2.68 -1.72 -18.40
C ARG A 89 3.34 -2.96 -18.98
N LYS A 90 4.24 -3.60 -18.22
CA LYS A 90 4.92 -4.85 -18.61
C LYS A 90 3.93 -6.00 -18.86
N PHE A 91 2.74 -5.91 -18.29
CA PHE A 91 1.67 -6.90 -18.39
C PHE A 91 0.83 -6.76 -19.67
N PHE A 92 0.73 -5.56 -20.26
CA PHE A 92 -0.15 -5.28 -21.41
C PHE A 92 0.54 -5.32 -22.78
N TRP A 93 1.86 -5.22 -22.86
CA TRP A 93 2.61 -5.19 -24.14
C TRP A 93 3.84 -6.09 -24.07
N SER A 94 4.10 -6.88 -25.13
CA SER A 94 5.30 -7.76 -25.25
C SER A 94 6.63 -6.99 -25.41
N LYS A 95 6.62 -5.66 -25.25
CA LYS A 95 7.82 -4.85 -25.33
C LYS A 95 8.48 -4.82 -23.96
N GLN A 96 9.73 -5.26 -23.90
CA GLN A 96 10.56 -5.39 -22.71
C GLN A 96 10.83 -4.01 -22.07
N GLU A 97 9.85 -3.41 -21.39
CA GLU A 97 10.06 -2.19 -20.61
C GLU A 97 10.95 -2.50 -19.40
N THR A 98 12.01 -1.70 -19.24
CA THR A 98 13.02 -1.91 -18.21
C THR A 98 12.45 -1.56 -16.84
N THR A 99 12.43 -2.53 -15.92
CA THR A 99 12.10 -2.34 -14.50
C THR A 99 12.95 -1.20 -13.93
N LEU A 100 12.31 -0.22 -13.27
CA LEU A 100 13.04 0.81 -12.54
C LEU A 100 13.73 0.15 -11.35
N ARG A 101 15.06 0.23 -11.30
CA ARG A 101 15.85 -0.34 -10.20
C ARG A 101 16.01 0.69 -9.10
N VAL A 102 15.89 0.26 -7.84
CA VAL A 102 16.12 1.11 -6.68
C VAL A 102 17.13 0.45 -5.75
N GLY A 103 18.12 1.24 -5.33
CA GLY A 103 19.04 0.87 -4.25
C GLY A 103 19.01 1.91 -3.15
N LEU A 104 18.84 1.47 -1.90
CA LEU A 104 18.98 2.33 -0.73
C LEU A 104 20.45 2.36 -0.31
N VAL A 105 21.02 3.54 -0.18
CA VAL A 105 22.42 3.76 0.18
C VAL A 105 22.48 4.41 1.56
N LEU A 106 23.04 3.69 2.54
CA LEU A 106 23.30 4.25 3.86
C LEU A 106 24.65 4.94 3.82
N LEU A 107 24.67 6.25 4.05
CA LEU A 107 25.89 7.04 3.98
C LEU A 107 26.77 6.86 5.22
N PRO A 108 28.10 7.09 5.12
CA PRO A 108 29.02 7.02 6.27
C PRO A 108 28.65 7.91 7.46
N SER A 109 27.84 8.96 7.23
CA SER A 109 27.32 9.81 8.30
C SER A 109 26.30 9.09 9.21
N CYS A 110 25.73 7.97 8.77
CA CYS A 110 24.75 7.22 9.55
C CYS A 110 25.45 6.38 10.63
N GLN A 111 25.31 6.78 11.90
CA GLN A 111 25.89 6.07 13.04
C GLN A 111 25.01 4.93 13.57
N GLN A 112 23.76 4.84 13.08
CA GLN A 112 22.78 3.85 13.51
C GLN A 112 22.96 2.54 12.74
N THR A 113 22.64 1.41 13.36
CA THR A 113 22.61 0.11 12.68
C THR A 113 21.47 0.04 11.67
N PHE A 114 21.60 -0.80 10.64
CA PHE A 114 20.51 -1.02 9.67
C PHE A 114 19.17 -1.39 10.35
N LYS A 115 19.21 -2.20 11.41
CA LYS A 115 18.01 -2.59 12.18
C LYS A 115 17.33 -1.39 12.84
N GLU A 116 18.10 -0.50 13.48
CA GLU A 116 17.58 0.71 14.11
C GLU A 116 16.99 1.67 13.08
N ILE A 117 17.68 1.88 11.95
CA ILE A 117 17.21 2.73 10.86
C ILE A 117 15.90 2.16 10.30
N ARG A 118 15.84 0.86 10.02
CA ARG A 118 14.64 0.20 9.50
C ARG A 118 13.47 0.33 10.48
N ASN A 119 13.70 0.13 11.77
CA ASN A 119 12.64 0.28 12.77
C ASN A 119 12.13 1.73 12.84
N LYS A 120 13.04 2.72 12.82
CA LYS A 120 12.70 4.15 12.81
C LYS A 120 11.76 4.51 11.66
N TYR A 121 11.97 3.92 10.48
CA TYR A 121 11.20 4.24 9.28
C TYR A 121 10.09 3.24 8.94
N SER A 122 9.91 2.18 9.72
CA SER A 122 8.93 1.11 9.49
C SER A 122 7.46 1.56 9.41
N THR A 123 7.13 2.71 10.00
CA THR A 123 5.75 3.25 10.03
C THR A 123 5.55 4.43 9.07
N THR A 124 6.54 4.71 8.23
CA THR A 124 6.53 5.84 7.30
C THR A 124 6.14 5.40 5.88
N PRO A 125 5.68 6.32 5.01
CA PRO A 125 5.37 5.99 3.62
C PRO A 125 6.56 5.45 2.81
N TYR A 126 7.79 5.62 3.28
CA TYR A 126 9.01 5.19 2.61
C TYR A 126 9.62 3.92 3.25
N ALA A 127 8.86 3.21 4.09
CA ALA A 127 9.25 1.91 4.65
C ALA A 127 9.61 0.88 3.57
N TRP A 128 8.95 0.94 2.40
CA TRP A 128 9.18 0.04 1.27
C TRP A 128 10.63 0.07 0.75
N LEU A 129 11.36 1.19 0.91
CA LEU A 129 12.75 1.31 0.47
C LEU A 129 13.67 0.29 1.14
N PHE A 130 13.34 -0.10 2.37
CA PHE A 130 14.13 -1.05 3.16
C PHE A 130 13.97 -2.49 2.68
N ASP A 131 13.05 -2.74 1.76
CA ASP A 131 12.83 -4.05 1.13
C ASP A 131 13.54 -4.17 -0.23
N TYR A 132 14.24 -3.11 -0.67
CA TYR A 132 15.13 -3.11 -1.83
C TYR A 132 16.57 -3.44 -1.44
N GLN A 133 17.47 -3.53 -2.43
CA GLN A 133 18.88 -3.77 -2.16
C GLN A 133 19.48 -2.58 -1.39
N VAL A 134 19.91 -2.86 -0.16
CA VAL A 134 20.57 -1.89 0.72
C VAL A 134 22.08 -2.01 0.56
N VAL A 135 22.74 -0.86 0.38
CA VAL A 135 24.18 -0.72 0.28
C VAL A 135 24.64 0.11 1.45
N ASP A 136 25.25 -0.56 2.43
CA ASP A 136 25.77 0.08 3.62
C ASP A 136 27.22 0.53 3.38
N TRP A 137 27.40 1.85 3.25
CA TRP A 137 28.72 2.42 2.99
C TRP A 137 29.65 2.40 4.21
N CYS A 138 29.11 2.19 5.41
CA CYS A 138 29.89 2.08 6.65
C CYS A 138 30.51 0.69 6.80
N THR A 139 29.75 -0.36 6.48
CA THR A 139 30.13 -1.75 6.81
C THR A 139 30.65 -2.54 5.62
N SER A 140 30.32 -2.12 4.39
CA SER A 140 30.75 -2.83 3.19
C SER A 140 32.24 -2.65 2.89
N LYS A 141 32.88 -3.74 2.45
CA LYS A 141 34.27 -3.73 1.94
C LYS A 141 34.37 -3.20 0.50
N ALA A 142 33.26 -3.12 -0.22
CA ALA A 142 33.22 -2.66 -1.61
C ALA A 142 31.87 -2.00 -1.97
N PRO A 143 31.45 -0.94 -1.25
CA PRO A 143 30.12 -0.37 -1.38
C PRO A 143 29.83 0.16 -2.79
N GLU A 144 30.83 0.68 -3.49
CA GLU A 144 30.70 1.11 -4.89
C GLU A 144 30.27 -0.03 -5.82
N LYS A 145 30.88 -1.21 -5.69
CA LYS A 145 30.54 -2.38 -6.55
C LYS A 145 29.14 -2.88 -6.22
N GLU A 146 28.75 -2.83 -4.95
CA GLU A 146 27.41 -3.20 -4.49
C GLU A 146 26.35 -2.23 -4.98
N LEU A 147 26.63 -0.92 -4.95
CA LEU A 147 25.78 0.11 -5.54
C LEU A 147 25.60 -0.17 -7.02
N ILE A 148 26.68 -0.30 -7.80
CA ILE A 148 26.60 -0.58 -9.24
C ILE A 148 25.78 -1.85 -9.52
N ARG A 149 25.90 -2.89 -8.69
CA ARG A 149 25.04 -4.09 -8.81
C ARG A 149 23.57 -3.78 -8.53
N ALA A 150 23.27 -3.01 -7.49
CA ALA A 150 21.90 -2.63 -7.13
C ALA A 150 21.22 -1.80 -8.24
N ILE A 151 21.94 -0.85 -8.83
CA ILE A 151 21.38 0.07 -9.83
C ILE A 151 21.53 -0.44 -11.28
N ILE A 152 22.55 -1.23 -11.61
CA ILE A 152 22.93 -1.59 -13.01
C ILE A 152 23.12 -3.11 -13.23
N GLY A 153 23.22 -3.94 -12.18
CA GLY A 153 23.41 -5.40 -12.29
C GLY A 153 22.24 -6.16 -12.92
N LYS A 154 22.46 -7.38 -13.44
CA LYS A 154 21.36 -8.25 -13.90
C LYS A 154 20.38 -8.49 -12.74
N PRO A 155 19.05 -8.44 -12.96
CA PRO A 155 18.10 -8.71 -11.89
C PRO A 155 18.38 -10.11 -11.33
N ARG A 156 18.61 -10.21 -10.01
CA ARG A 156 18.23 -11.43 -9.31
C ARG A 156 16.74 -11.60 -9.55
N ASP A 157 16.28 -12.83 -9.79
CA ASP A 157 14.86 -13.14 -9.98
C ASP A 157 13.99 -12.21 -9.13
N SER A 158 13.22 -11.36 -9.80
CA SER A 158 12.48 -10.25 -9.21
C SER A 158 11.28 -10.70 -8.37
N ASN A 159 11.29 -11.94 -7.91
CA ASN A 159 10.30 -12.55 -7.01
C ASN A 159 10.62 -12.34 -5.53
N LEU A 160 11.62 -11.52 -5.19
CA LEU A 160 11.97 -11.22 -3.80
C LEU A 160 11.75 -9.74 -3.45
N HIS A 161 10.54 -9.24 -3.68
CA HIS A 161 10.03 -8.20 -2.79
C HIS A 161 9.41 -8.94 -1.61
N VAL A 162 10.21 -9.18 -0.57
CA VAL A 162 9.76 -9.95 0.60
C VAL A 162 8.63 -9.16 1.24
N ASP A 163 7.39 -9.63 1.11
CA ASP A 163 6.29 -9.07 1.87
C ASP A 163 6.65 -9.11 3.35
N LEU A 164 6.69 -7.94 3.98
CA LEU A 164 6.88 -7.80 5.42
C LEU A 164 5.61 -8.28 6.13
N LEU A 165 5.54 -9.58 6.39
CA LEU A 165 4.41 -10.21 7.09
C LEU A 165 4.54 -10.02 8.61
N LEU A 166 4.49 -8.77 9.07
CA LEU A 166 4.67 -8.40 10.48
C LEU A 166 3.39 -8.60 11.29
N SER A 167 3.55 -8.92 12.57
CA SER A 167 2.44 -9.08 13.52
C SER A 167 2.89 -8.73 14.94
N GLU A 168 2.06 -7.99 15.69
CA GLU A 168 2.22 -7.79 17.14
C GLU A 168 1.70 -9.00 17.94
N ARG A 169 0.92 -9.87 17.29
CA ARG A 169 0.23 -11.02 17.90
C ARG A 169 0.76 -12.37 17.41
N GLY A 170 1.82 -12.38 16.61
CA GLY A 170 2.39 -13.60 16.04
C GLY A 170 1.49 -14.28 15.00
N VAL A 171 0.57 -13.55 14.38
CA VAL A 171 -0.32 -14.04 13.34
C VAL A 171 0.46 -14.27 12.05
N ASP A 172 0.22 -15.42 11.42
CA ASP A 172 0.86 -15.80 10.16
C ASP A 172 0.03 -15.35 8.95
N TYR A 173 0.55 -14.38 8.20
CA TYR A 173 -0.08 -13.82 7.00
C TYR A 173 0.34 -14.49 5.68
N ARG A 174 1.14 -15.57 5.72
CA ARG A 174 1.65 -16.22 4.49
C ARG A 174 0.53 -16.75 3.61
N ARG A 175 -0.53 -17.31 4.21
CA ARG A 175 -1.69 -17.83 3.47
C ARG A 175 -2.43 -16.69 2.77
N LEU A 176 -2.74 -15.62 3.49
CA LEU A 176 -3.38 -14.43 2.92
C LEU A 176 -2.59 -13.88 1.74
N ARG A 177 -1.28 -13.68 1.92
CA ARG A 177 -0.37 -13.26 0.83
C ARG A 177 -0.47 -14.17 -0.38
N ASN A 178 -0.39 -15.48 -0.19
CA ASN A 178 -0.40 -16.45 -1.29
C ASN A 178 -1.71 -16.40 -2.08
N LEU A 179 -2.85 -16.30 -1.38
CA LEU A 179 -4.17 -16.19 -1.99
C LEU A 179 -4.30 -14.90 -2.81
N LEU A 180 -3.88 -13.77 -2.23
CA LEU A 180 -3.88 -12.47 -2.92
C LEU A 180 -2.94 -12.47 -4.14
N THR A 181 -1.76 -13.09 -4.03
CA THR A 181 -0.81 -13.23 -5.14
C THR A 181 -1.39 -14.07 -6.28
N ALA A 182 -2.15 -15.10 -5.94
CA ALA A 182 -2.82 -15.98 -6.91
C ALA A 182 -4.11 -15.38 -7.50
N GLY A 183 -4.60 -14.26 -6.94
CA GLY A 183 -5.88 -13.67 -7.36
C GLY A 183 -7.10 -14.47 -6.88
N GLU A 184 -6.95 -15.30 -5.84
CA GLU A 184 -8.04 -16.06 -5.22
C GLU A 184 -8.78 -15.13 -4.23
N TRP A 185 -9.53 -14.17 -4.78
CA TRP A 185 -10.06 -13.02 -4.04
C TRP A 185 -11.07 -13.40 -2.95
N LYS A 186 -11.89 -14.43 -3.18
CA LYS A 186 -12.90 -14.88 -2.22
C LYS A 186 -12.25 -15.55 -1.02
N GLU A 187 -11.32 -16.46 -1.28
CA GLU A 187 -10.55 -17.17 -0.28
C GLU A 187 -9.64 -16.21 0.50
N ALA A 188 -9.04 -15.21 -0.17
CA ALA A 188 -8.28 -14.16 0.48
C ALA A 188 -9.14 -13.32 1.44
N ASP A 189 -10.38 -13.03 1.05
CA ASP A 189 -11.33 -12.31 1.89
C ASP A 189 -11.74 -13.11 3.14
N GLN A 190 -12.02 -14.40 2.96
CA GLN A 190 -12.26 -15.33 4.07
C GLN A 190 -11.04 -15.47 5.00
N GLU A 191 -9.85 -15.60 4.42
CA GLU A 191 -8.62 -15.65 5.21
C GLU A 191 -8.37 -14.33 5.95
N THR A 192 -8.72 -13.19 5.36
CA THR A 192 -8.62 -11.88 5.99
C THR A 192 -9.44 -11.84 7.27
N PHE A 193 -10.69 -12.29 7.22
CA PHE A 193 -11.50 -12.41 8.42
C PHE A 193 -10.88 -13.35 9.46
N ALA A 194 -10.41 -14.53 9.02
CA ALA A 194 -9.80 -15.51 9.91
C ALA A 194 -8.54 -14.99 10.62
N VAL A 195 -7.65 -14.25 9.92
CA VAL A 195 -6.45 -13.66 10.54
C VAL A 195 -6.79 -12.48 11.44
N MET A 196 -7.84 -11.70 11.14
CA MET A 196 -8.33 -10.66 12.04
C MET A 196 -8.85 -11.24 13.35
N LEU A 197 -9.62 -12.34 13.31
CA LEU A 197 -10.02 -13.06 14.52
C LEU A 197 -8.83 -13.58 15.33
N LYS A 198 -7.79 -14.10 14.66
CA LYS A 198 -6.56 -14.53 15.36
C LYS A 198 -5.87 -13.34 16.05
N ALA A 199 -5.80 -12.19 15.39
CA ALA A 199 -5.19 -10.98 15.94
C ALA A 199 -5.95 -10.40 17.14
N THR A 200 -7.27 -10.62 17.23
CA THR A 200 -8.07 -10.25 18.41
C THR A 200 -8.03 -11.29 19.53
N GLY A 201 -7.29 -12.40 19.36
CA GLY A 201 -7.25 -13.51 20.31
C GLY A 201 -8.53 -14.35 20.30
N GLY A 202 -9.20 -14.46 19.15
CA GLY A 202 -10.44 -15.22 18.95
C GLY A 202 -11.71 -14.47 19.37
N LYS A 203 -11.60 -13.19 19.74
CA LYS A 203 -12.76 -12.37 20.08
C LYS A 203 -13.51 -11.94 18.82
N SER A 204 -14.84 -11.90 18.91
CA SER A 204 -15.71 -11.44 17.84
C SER A 204 -15.30 -10.05 17.38
N LEU A 205 -15.16 -9.86 16.06
CA LEU A 205 -14.94 -8.52 15.50
C LEU A 205 -16.14 -7.61 15.75
N TRP A 206 -17.34 -8.19 15.93
CA TRP A 206 -18.58 -7.44 16.19
C TRP A 206 -18.71 -6.91 17.61
N ASP A 207 -17.68 -7.12 18.44
CA ASP A 207 -17.54 -6.46 19.72
C ASP A 207 -16.64 -5.22 19.54
N PHE A 208 -17.00 -4.11 20.19
CA PHE A 208 -16.31 -2.84 20.02
C PHE A 208 -14.85 -2.86 20.51
N ASP A 209 -14.60 -3.50 21.65
CA ASP A 209 -13.28 -3.48 22.28
C ASP A 209 -12.18 -4.15 21.46
N PRO A 210 -12.40 -5.33 20.84
CA PRO A 210 -11.43 -5.95 19.93
C PRO A 210 -11.03 -5.06 18.75
N ILE A 211 -11.99 -4.39 18.08
CA ILE A 211 -11.68 -3.53 16.94
C ILE A 211 -10.97 -2.25 17.37
N ASN A 212 -11.46 -1.59 18.43
CA ASN A 212 -10.86 -0.36 18.94
C ASN A 212 -9.41 -0.56 19.40
N ASN A 213 -9.06 -1.78 19.83
CA ASN A 213 -7.71 -2.13 20.26
C ASN A 213 -6.98 -3.05 19.26
N PHE A 214 -7.46 -3.16 18.02
CA PHE A 214 -6.85 -4.03 17.02
C PHE A 214 -5.39 -3.62 16.78
N PRO A 215 -4.40 -4.53 16.76
CA PRO A 215 -2.99 -4.16 16.66
C PRO A 215 -2.68 -3.46 15.33
N CYS A 216 -1.96 -2.33 15.38
CA CYS A 216 -1.73 -1.52 14.19
C CYS A 216 -0.79 -2.20 13.19
N THR A 217 0.19 -2.98 13.66
CA THR A 217 1.08 -3.74 12.79
C THR A 217 0.30 -4.77 11.98
N ASP A 218 -0.59 -5.51 12.64
CA ASP A 218 -1.45 -6.50 12.00
C ASP A 218 -2.41 -5.86 10.98
N LEU A 219 -3.06 -4.75 11.35
CA LEU A 219 -3.96 -4.03 10.45
C LEU A 219 -3.23 -3.51 9.21
N ARG A 220 -2.00 -3.00 9.40
CA ARG A 220 -1.15 -2.51 8.31
C ARG A 220 -0.68 -3.64 7.40
N THR A 221 -0.28 -4.78 7.95
CA THR A 221 0.10 -5.95 7.14
C THR A 221 -1.05 -6.40 6.25
N ILE A 222 -2.27 -6.51 6.80
CA ILE A 222 -3.46 -6.88 6.04
C ILE A 222 -3.72 -5.86 4.91
N ASP A 223 -3.77 -4.57 5.25
CA ASP A 223 -4.07 -3.52 4.27
C ASP A 223 -3.02 -3.45 3.16
N GLN A 224 -1.74 -3.51 3.50
CA GLN A 224 -0.65 -3.47 2.52
C GLN A 224 -0.70 -4.65 1.55
N LEU A 225 -1.04 -5.85 2.02
CA LEU A 225 -1.21 -7.00 1.15
C LEU A 225 -2.37 -6.77 0.16
N TRP A 226 -3.52 -6.34 0.65
CA TRP A 226 -4.68 -6.05 -0.20
C TRP A 226 -4.38 -4.96 -1.23
N VAL A 227 -3.83 -3.82 -0.79
CA VAL A 227 -3.48 -2.70 -1.66
C VAL A 227 -2.45 -3.13 -2.71
N LYS A 228 -1.40 -3.84 -2.32
CA LYS A 228 -0.34 -4.27 -3.23
C LYS A 228 -0.86 -5.20 -4.32
N TYR A 229 -1.55 -6.27 -3.93
CA TYR A 229 -1.94 -7.31 -4.88
C TYR A 229 -3.15 -6.95 -5.74
N SER A 230 -3.91 -5.91 -5.34
CA SER A 230 -5.05 -5.39 -6.09
C SER A 230 -4.77 -4.11 -6.91
N ASP A 231 -3.51 -3.69 -7.05
CA ASP A 231 -3.13 -2.43 -7.72
C ASP A 231 -3.81 -1.20 -7.08
N GLY A 232 -3.88 -1.18 -5.75
CA GLY A 232 -4.47 -0.10 -4.95
C GLY A 232 -6.00 -0.04 -4.97
N ARG A 233 -6.68 -1.03 -5.56
CA ARG A 233 -8.14 -1.04 -5.70
C ARG A 233 -8.85 -1.50 -4.44
N PHE A 234 -8.26 -2.44 -3.70
CA PHE A 234 -8.83 -3.06 -2.51
C PHE A 234 -7.98 -2.76 -1.28
N GLY A 235 -8.60 -2.85 -0.10
CA GLY A 235 -7.96 -2.52 1.18
C GLY A 235 -8.87 -1.71 2.11
N LEU A 236 -8.59 -1.81 3.40
CA LEU A 236 -9.31 -1.10 4.46
C LEU A 236 -9.02 0.41 4.42
N SER A 237 -7.80 0.82 4.01
CA SER A 237 -7.46 2.22 3.75
C SER A 237 -8.24 2.78 2.57
N VAL A 238 -8.47 1.97 1.53
CA VAL A 238 -9.30 2.34 0.37
C VAL A 238 -10.76 2.53 0.79
N GLN A 239 -11.32 1.59 1.54
CA GLN A 239 -12.67 1.66 2.08
C GLN A 239 -12.86 2.87 2.99
N LYS A 240 -11.95 3.12 3.93
CA LYS A 240 -11.99 4.31 4.79
C LYS A 240 -12.02 5.60 3.98
N ARG A 241 -11.19 5.75 2.94
CA ARG A 241 -11.21 6.96 2.08
C ARG A 241 -12.57 7.14 1.40
N ILE A 242 -13.20 6.06 0.97
CA ILE A 242 -14.55 6.09 0.39
C ILE A 242 -15.58 6.49 1.45
N TRP A 243 -15.52 5.90 2.64
CA TRP A 243 -16.37 6.21 3.79
C TRP A 243 -16.33 7.71 4.16
N GLU A 244 -15.13 8.28 4.28
CA GLU A 244 -14.94 9.70 4.55
C GLU A 244 -15.43 10.58 3.40
N SER A 245 -15.24 10.14 2.16
CA SER A 245 -15.71 10.87 0.98
C SER A 245 -17.23 10.95 0.95
N VAL A 246 -17.96 9.85 1.21
CA VAL A 246 -19.42 9.85 1.18
C VAL A 246 -20.02 10.54 2.41
N GLY A 247 -19.34 10.48 3.56
CA GLY A 247 -19.82 11.08 4.79
C GLY A 247 -19.93 12.61 4.76
N LYS A 248 -19.22 13.29 3.87
CA LYS A 248 -19.31 14.75 3.69
C LYS A 248 -20.65 15.19 3.09
N ASP A 249 -21.24 14.35 2.26
CA ASP A 249 -22.44 14.65 1.48
C ASP A 249 -23.70 13.96 2.07
N SER A 250 -23.56 13.22 3.18
CA SER A 250 -24.62 12.39 3.75
C SER A 250 -25.23 13.03 5.02
N PRO A 251 -26.51 13.45 5.01
CA PRO A 251 -27.13 14.09 6.16
C PRO A 251 -27.55 13.10 7.27
N THR A 252 -27.70 11.81 6.95
CA THR A 252 -28.05 10.76 7.92
C THR A 252 -27.11 9.56 7.88
N ARG A 253 -27.08 8.76 8.97
CA ARG A 253 -26.29 7.51 9.05
C ARG A 253 -26.74 6.47 8.01
N ARG A 254 -28.03 6.47 7.67
CA ARG A 254 -28.62 5.54 6.70
C ARG A 254 -28.11 5.85 5.29
N GLU A 255 -28.20 7.12 4.86
CA GLU A 255 -27.70 7.54 3.55
C GLU A 255 -26.20 7.35 3.42
N LEU A 256 -25.44 7.61 4.50
CA LEU A 256 -24.00 7.36 4.52
C LEU A 256 -23.68 5.89 4.20
N LEU A 257 -24.37 4.95 4.85
CA LEU A 257 -24.19 3.52 4.59
C LEU A 257 -24.61 3.13 3.18
N GLU A 258 -25.75 3.63 2.70
CA GLU A 258 -26.24 3.33 1.35
C GLU A 258 -25.27 3.86 0.29
N TYR A 259 -24.81 5.11 0.40
CA TYR A 259 -23.82 5.69 -0.50
C TYR A 259 -22.49 4.96 -0.43
N PHE A 260 -22.04 4.61 0.78
CA PHE A 260 -20.86 3.76 0.92
C PHE A 260 -21.05 2.43 0.18
N GLY A 261 -22.16 1.73 0.44
CA GLY A 261 -22.53 0.46 -0.18
C GLY A 261 -22.60 0.52 -1.69
N VAL A 262 -23.17 1.60 -2.27
CA VAL A 262 -23.16 1.85 -3.72
C VAL A 262 -21.74 1.94 -4.24
N ARG A 263 -20.88 2.73 -3.56
CA ARG A 263 -19.53 3.05 -4.03
C ARG A 263 -18.60 1.84 -3.99
N VAL A 264 -18.73 1.00 -2.97
CA VAL A 264 -17.97 -0.24 -2.86
C VAL A 264 -18.64 -1.42 -3.55
N GLY A 265 -19.89 -1.27 -4.04
CA GLY A 265 -20.61 -2.32 -4.76
C GLY A 265 -21.24 -3.41 -3.88
N TRP A 266 -21.58 -3.08 -2.63
CA TRP A 266 -22.30 -3.96 -1.71
C TRP A 266 -23.80 -3.67 -1.66
N TRP A 267 -24.25 -2.54 -2.22
CA TRP A 267 -25.65 -2.18 -2.35
C TRP A 267 -25.98 -1.93 -3.83
N GLY A 268 -27.08 -2.51 -4.31
CA GLY A 268 -27.53 -2.30 -5.69
C GLY A 268 -28.40 -3.43 -6.24
N GLY A 269 -28.33 -3.62 -7.56
CA GLY A 269 -29.15 -4.58 -8.29
C GLY A 269 -30.59 -4.10 -8.55
N LYS A 270 -31.38 -4.95 -9.20
CA LYS A 270 -32.78 -4.67 -9.58
C LYS A 270 -33.64 -4.25 -8.37
N TRP A 271 -33.31 -4.77 -7.19
CA TRP A 271 -34.09 -4.65 -5.96
C TRP A 271 -33.55 -3.60 -4.97
N LYS A 272 -32.51 -2.84 -5.33
CA LYS A 272 -31.91 -1.77 -4.50
C LYS A 272 -31.67 -2.20 -3.04
N ARG A 273 -30.98 -3.33 -2.85
CA ARG A 273 -30.74 -3.95 -1.54
C ARG A 273 -29.25 -4.19 -1.29
N TRP A 274 -28.91 -4.46 -0.03
CA TRP A 274 -27.61 -5.02 0.33
C TRP A 274 -27.46 -6.41 -0.25
N LEU A 275 -26.34 -6.66 -0.92
CA LEU A 275 -26.02 -7.95 -1.53
C LEU A 275 -25.56 -8.93 -0.45
N TYR A 276 -25.90 -10.20 -0.65
CA TYR A 276 -25.34 -11.29 0.15
C TYR A 276 -23.88 -11.49 -0.21
N TYR A 277 -23.12 -12.03 0.74
CA TYR A 277 -21.70 -12.28 0.55
C TYR A 277 -21.46 -13.19 -0.67
N GLU A 278 -22.35 -14.15 -0.87
CA GLU A 278 -22.35 -15.10 -1.99
C GLU A 278 -22.61 -14.43 -3.34
N ASP A 279 -23.28 -13.27 -3.33
CA ASP A 279 -23.63 -12.49 -4.52
C ASP A 279 -22.58 -11.41 -4.86
N LEU A 280 -21.51 -11.27 -4.06
CA LEU A 280 -20.43 -10.31 -4.31
C LEU A 280 -19.52 -10.73 -5.48
N THR A 281 -18.84 -9.73 -6.06
CA THR A 281 -17.95 -9.93 -7.21
C THR A 281 -16.51 -10.13 -6.75
N PHE A 282 -16.04 -11.38 -6.78
CA PHE A 282 -14.68 -11.74 -6.37
C PHE A 282 -13.70 -11.75 -7.56
N ASN A 283 -13.46 -10.58 -8.15
CA ASN A 283 -12.42 -10.40 -9.15
C ASN A 283 -11.88 -8.97 -9.15
N ILE A 284 -10.77 -8.75 -9.85
CA ILE A 284 -10.07 -7.45 -9.87
C ILE A 284 -10.89 -6.30 -10.49
N ASN A 285 -11.91 -6.60 -11.31
CA ASN A 285 -12.74 -5.59 -11.95
C ASN A 285 -13.83 -5.02 -11.01
N ALA A 286 -13.98 -5.57 -9.81
CA ALA A 286 -14.91 -5.05 -8.82
C ALA A 286 -14.61 -3.57 -8.47
N PRO A 287 -15.61 -2.81 -7.94
CA PRO A 287 -15.43 -1.42 -7.55
C PRO A 287 -14.28 -1.20 -6.56
N HIS A 288 -13.76 0.02 -6.50
CA HIS A 288 -12.73 0.35 -5.50
C HIS A 288 -13.29 0.17 -4.09
N GLY A 289 -12.50 -0.40 -3.20
CA GLY A 289 -12.92 -0.74 -1.83
C GLY A 289 -13.89 -1.91 -1.73
N HIS A 290 -14.21 -2.63 -2.82
CA HIS A 290 -15.12 -3.77 -2.77
C HIS A 290 -14.66 -4.87 -1.80
N LEU A 291 -13.34 -5.06 -1.67
CA LEU A 291 -12.73 -6.04 -0.77
C LEU A 291 -11.68 -5.35 0.14
N PRO A 292 -11.42 -5.90 1.34
CA PRO A 292 -12.09 -7.06 1.93
C PRO A 292 -13.50 -6.74 2.47
N ALA A 293 -14.47 -7.64 2.29
CA ALA A 293 -15.88 -7.45 2.64
C ALA A 293 -16.32 -8.26 3.87
N MET A 294 -15.82 -9.49 4.04
CA MET A 294 -16.25 -10.38 5.13
C MET A 294 -16.10 -9.79 6.54
N PRO A 295 -15.04 -9.03 6.89
CA PRO A 295 -14.94 -8.36 8.19
C PRO A 295 -16.10 -7.42 8.54
N LEU A 296 -16.79 -6.90 7.53
CA LEU A 296 -17.93 -5.98 7.69
C LEU A 296 -19.29 -6.66 7.44
N LEU A 297 -19.32 -7.85 6.81
CA LEU A 297 -20.54 -8.53 6.38
C LEU A 297 -20.85 -9.86 7.10
N GLU A 298 -19.92 -10.49 7.83
CA GLU A 298 -20.10 -11.85 8.37
C GLU A 298 -21.33 -12.03 9.27
N LYS A 299 -21.54 -11.14 10.24
CA LYS A 299 -22.69 -11.28 11.17
C LYS A 299 -23.98 -10.72 10.59
N SER A 300 -24.04 -10.53 9.27
CA SER A 300 -25.28 -10.12 8.59
C SER A 300 -26.41 -11.13 8.75
N GLY A 301 -26.13 -12.38 9.16
CA GLY A 301 -27.20 -13.32 9.53
C GLY A 301 -28.17 -13.61 8.39
N ILE A 302 -27.73 -13.49 7.14
CA ILE A 302 -28.56 -13.82 5.98
C ILE A 302 -28.39 -15.28 5.54
N GLU A 303 -28.01 -16.15 6.47
CA GLU A 303 -28.21 -17.60 6.32
C GLU A 303 -29.53 -18.09 6.95
N GLY A 304 -30.38 -17.20 7.52
CA GLY A 304 -31.50 -17.66 8.35
C GLY A 304 -32.88 -17.03 8.21
N THR A 305 -33.09 -15.89 7.55
CA THR A 305 -34.43 -15.24 7.59
C THR A 305 -34.94 -14.55 6.32
N TYR A 306 -34.19 -14.56 5.22
CA TYR A 306 -34.69 -14.05 3.95
C TYR A 306 -34.86 -15.19 2.96
N ASP A 307 -36.09 -15.65 2.84
CA ASP A 307 -36.48 -16.61 1.82
C ASP A 307 -36.13 -16.04 0.45
N ARG A 308 -35.49 -16.85 -0.40
CA ARG A 308 -34.84 -16.40 -1.64
C ARG A 308 -35.85 -15.95 -2.72
N GLY A 309 -37.15 -15.95 -2.41
CA GLY A 309 -38.25 -15.79 -3.35
C GLY A 309 -39.36 -14.81 -2.96
N THR A 310 -39.27 -14.09 -1.86
CA THR A 310 -40.31 -13.10 -1.49
C THR A 310 -39.91 -11.69 -1.88
N GLU A 311 -40.62 -11.17 -2.87
CA GLU A 311 -40.65 -9.77 -3.31
C GLU A 311 -41.24 -8.91 -2.18
N TYR A 312 -40.39 -8.47 -1.23
CA TYR A 312 -40.81 -7.50 -0.22
C TYR A 312 -40.48 -6.10 -0.70
N ASP A 313 -41.52 -5.29 -0.81
CA ASP A 313 -41.43 -3.86 -1.06
C ASP A 313 -40.54 -3.19 -0.02
N VAL A 314 -39.69 -2.28 -0.50
CA VAL A 314 -38.71 -1.49 0.27
C VAL A 314 -39.39 -0.55 1.30
N GLU A 315 -40.72 -0.51 1.35
CA GLU A 315 -41.48 0.43 2.16
C GLU A 315 -41.70 -0.02 3.61
N ASP A 316 -41.58 -1.31 3.95
CA ASP A 316 -41.74 -1.77 5.33
C ASP A 316 -40.42 -2.33 5.89
N GLY A 317 -39.57 -1.41 6.33
CA GLY A 317 -38.32 -1.70 7.02
C GLY A 317 -38.57 -2.39 8.37
N GLY A 318 -38.81 -3.70 8.34
CA GLY A 318 -38.94 -4.53 9.52
C GLY A 318 -37.75 -4.37 10.47
N SER A 319 -38.00 -4.52 11.77
CA SER A 319 -37.04 -4.26 12.87
C SER A 319 -35.65 -4.88 12.67
N ASN A 320 -35.57 -6.05 12.02
CA ASN A 320 -34.31 -6.74 11.76
C ASN A 320 -33.39 -6.03 10.74
N TYR A 321 -33.96 -5.39 9.71
CA TYR A 321 -33.17 -4.65 8.72
C TYR A 321 -32.56 -3.38 9.32
N GLY A 322 -33.31 -2.70 10.20
CA GLY A 322 -32.80 -1.55 10.95
C GLY A 322 -31.65 -1.93 11.90
N VAL A 323 -31.75 -3.08 12.58
CA VAL A 323 -30.69 -3.61 13.46
C VAL A 323 -29.45 -3.99 12.66
N PHE A 324 -29.60 -4.61 11.49
CA PHE A 324 -28.50 -4.91 10.57
C PHE A 324 -27.72 -3.65 10.16
N LEU A 325 -28.43 -2.63 9.66
CA LEU A 325 -27.80 -1.38 9.24
C LEU A 325 -27.10 -0.68 10.40
N MET A 326 -27.70 -0.68 11.60
CA MET A 326 -27.06 -0.10 12.78
C MET A 326 -25.76 -0.84 13.15
N GLY A 327 -25.78 -2.17 13.14
CA GLY A 327 -24.60 -2.99 13.40
C GLY A 327 -23.48 -2.72 12.41
N MET A 328 -23.79 -2.72 11.11
CA MET A 328 -22.80 -2.45 10.06
C MET A 328 -22.24 -1.02 10.15
N PHE A 329 -23.07 -0.02 10.45
CA PHE A 329 -22.62 1.36 10.67
C PHE A 329 -21.59 1.44 11.79
N LEU A 330 -21.92 0.84 12.93
CA LEU A 330 -21.09 0.86 14.14
C LEU A 330 -19.75 0.16 13.90
N MET A 331 -19.79 -0.97 13.20
CA MET A 331 -18.60 -1.73 12.81
C MET A 331 -17.68 -0.97 11.86
N ALA A 332 -18.23 -0.45 10.77
CA ALA A 332 -17.49 0.36 9.81
C ALA A 332 -16.88 1.59 10.50
N SER A 333 -17.64 2.28 11.35
CA SER A 333 -17.16 3.43 12.12
C SER A 333 -15.99 3.08 13.03
N CYS A 334 -16.07 1.99 13.78
CA CYS A 334 -14.99 1.53 14.66
C CYS A 334 -13.76 1.09 13.88
N LEU A 335 -13.94 0.28 12.82
CA LEU A 335 -12.84 -0.21 12.00
C LEU A 335 -12.11 0.95 11.31
N PHE A 336 -12.84 1.87 10.70
CA PHE A 336 -12.23 2.99 9.98
C PHE A 336 -11.64 4.05 10.92
N SER A 337 -12.22 4.24 12.10
CA SER A 337 -11.56 4.98 13.19
C SER A 337 -10.23 4.31 13.56
N ARG A 338 -10.20 2.98 13.69
CA ARG A 338 -8.96 2.26 13.98
C ARG A 338 -7.93 2.41 12.87
N VAL A 339 -8.33 2.26 11.60
CA VAL A 339 -7.49 2.51 10.42
C VAL A 339 -6.88 3.92 10.49
N GLN A 340 -7.67 4.95 10.82
CA GLN A 340 -7.16 6.32 11.04
C GLN A 340 -6.12 6.38 12.16
N THR A 341 -6.40 5.80 13.33
CA THR A 341 -5.45 5.83 14.47
C THR A 341 -4.14 5.09 14.17
N CYS A 342 -4.19 4.06 13.33
CA CYS A 342 -3.03 3.32 12.87
C CYS A 342 -2.28 3.98 11.70
N LYS A 343 -2.71 5.17 11.28
CA LYS A 343 -2.11 6.02 10.23
C LYS A 343 -2.04 5.34 8.87
N LEU A 344 -3.16 4.72 8.49
CA LEU A 344 -3.43 4.12 7.17
C LEU A 344 -4.29 5.05 6.31
#